data_AF-A0A8I2H800-F1
#
_entry.id   AF-A0A8I2H800-F1
#
_cell.length_a   1.000
_cell.length_b   1.000
_cell.length_c   1.000
_cell.angle_alpha   90.00
_cell.angle_beta   90.00
_cell.angle_gamma   90.00
#
_symmetry.space_group_name_H-M   'P 1'
#
loop_
_entity.id
_entity.type
_entity.pdbx_description
1 polymer ?
#
loop_
_entity_poly.entity_id
_entity_poly.type
_entity_poly.pdbx_seq_one_letter_code
_entity_poly.pdbx_strand_id
1 'polypeptide(L)'
;MSIIRGYPDVSWTFYWKEYALLTLSIGISIATYFIFGLGPRFSQFGSLSLFFCAVSEFLILAKANQKHLNNAARAVEEGVICIFSKQDKYISIAALIIGLISTIIWGFGAPIST
;
A
#
# COMPACT_ATOMS: atom_id res chain seq x y z
N MET A 1 11.21 -33.48 5.98
CA MET A 1 11.38 -32.52 7.10
C MET A 1 11.74 -31.19 6.46
N SER A 2 10.78 -30.26 6.33
CA SER A 2 11.03 -29.00 5.61
C SER A 2 11.85 -28.04 6.46
N ILE A 3 12.95 -27.53 5.91
CA ILE A 3 13.80 -26.56 6.60
C ILE A 3 13.21 -25.18 6.34
N ILE A 4 12.66 -24.52 7.35
CA ILE A 4 12.18 -23.15 7.25
C ILE A 4 13.38 -22.22 7.43
N ARG A 5 13.81 -21.56 6.34
CA ARG A 5 14.85 -20.51 6.42
C ARG A 5 14.17 -19.14 6.47
N GLY A 6 14.55 -18.32 7.45
CA GLY A 6 14.20 -16.91 7.50
C GLY A 6 14.78 -16.18 6.28
N TYR A 7 14.02 -15.27 5.68
CA TYR A 7 14.51 -14.47 4.55
C TYR A 7 15.67 -13.58 4.99
N PRO A 8 16.61 -13.24 4.08
CA PRO A 8 17.45 -12.07 4.26
C PRO A 8 16.56 -10.83 4.41
N ASP A 9 16.88 -9.99 5.39
CA ASP A 9 16.19 -8.71 5.59
C ASP A 9 16.20 -7.93 4.27
N VAL A 10 15.01 -7.72 3.71
CA VAL A 10 14.89 -7.04 2.42
C VAL A 10 15.14 -5.55 2.67
N SER A 11 16.03 -4.94 1.91
CA SER A 11 16.32 -3.50 2.04
C SER A 11 15.06 -2.66 1.82
N TRP A 12 14.93 -1.55 2.55
CA TRP A 12 13.89 -0.53 2.33
C TRP A 12 13.82 -0.05 0.88
N THR A 13 14.95 -0.08 0.17
CA THR A 13 15.03 0.26 -1.25
C THR A 13 14.25 -0.70 -2.15
N PHE A 14 13.85 -1.90 -1.70
CA PHE A 14 13.04 -2.82 -2.49
C PHE A 14 11.57 -2.39 -2.60
N TYR A 15 11.08 -1.64 -1.60
CA TYR A 15 9.68 -1.17 -1.50
C TYR A 15 9.53 0.32 -1.84
N TRP A 16 10.54 0.91 -2.48
CA TRP A 16 10.57 2.36 -2.71
C TRP A 16 9.36 2.86 -3.53
N LYS A 17 8.83 2.05 -4.45
CA LYS A 17 7.67 2.41 -5.28
C LYS A 17 6.40 2.49 -4.44
N GLU A 18 6.19 1.52 -3.57
CA GLU A 18 5.07 1.47 -2.64
C GLU A 18 5.13 2.65 -1.65
N TYR A 19 6.31 2.91 -1.07
CA TYR A 19 6.51 4.08 -0.22
C TYR A 19 6.30 5.41 -0.96
N ALA A 20 6.77 5.52 -2.20
CA ALA A 20 6.56 6.71 -3.02
C ALA A 20 5.06 6.94 -3.30
N LEU A 21 4.32 5.88 -3.64
CA LEU A 21 2.88 5.95 -3.88
C LEU A 21 2.10 6.32 -2.61
N LEU A 22 2.46 5.76 -1.45
CA LEU A 22 1.85 6.11 -0.16
C LEU A 22 2.15 7.57 0.24
N THR A 23 3.39 8.02 -0.01
CA THR A 23 3.79 9.41 0.27
C THR A 23 3.06 10.38 -0.65
N LEU A 24 2.90 10.05 -1.93
CA LEU A 24 2.11 10.85 -2.88
C LEU A 24 0.64 10.88 -2.50
N SER A 25 0.07 9.76 -2.05
CA SER A 25 -1.32 9.69 -1.58
C SER A 25 -1.60 10.70 -0.47
N ILE A 26 -0.71 10.80 0.52
CA ILE A 26 -0.82 11.80 1.60
C ILE A 26 -0.50 13.20 1.09
N GLY A 27 0.60 13.34 0.35
CA GLY A 27 1.14 14.63 -0.06
C GLY A 27 0.19 15.41 -0.97
N ILE A 28 -0.49 14.73 -1.89
CA ILE A 28 -1.48 15.35 -2.77
C ILE A 28 -2.63 15.93 -1.96
N SER A 29 -3.15 15.20 -0.98
CA SER A 29 -4.27 15.68 -0.19
C SER A 29 -3.89 16.84 0.73
N ILE A 30 -2.67 16.82 1.31
CA ILE A 30 -2.15 17.96 2.08
C ILE A 30 -1.99 19.19 1.16
N ALA A 31 -1.35 19.02 0.00
CA ALA A 31 -1.13 20.12 -0.95
C ALA A 31 -2.46 20.72 -1.43
N THR A 32 -3.43 19.87 -1.78
CA THR A 32 -4.77 20.30 -2.20
C THR A 32 -5.49 21.06 -1.09
N TYR A 33 -5.39 20.62 0.17
CA TYR A 33 -5.97 21.35 1.31
C TYR A 33 -5.43 22.78 1.39
N PHE A 34 -4.11 22.96 1.27
CA PHE A 34 -3.49 24.29 1.34
C PHE A 34 -3.79 25.18 0.12
N ILE A 35 -3.95 24.60 -1.08
CA ILE A 35 -4.20 25.37 -2.31
C ILE A 35 -5.68 25.74 -2.45
N PHE A 36 -6.60 24.83 -2.14
CA PHE A 36 -8.02 24.97 -2.47
C PHE A 36 -8.94 25.05 -1.25
N GLY A 37 -8.45 24.78 -0.04
CA GLY A 37 -9.27 24.67 1.16
C GLY A 37 -10.22 23.46 1.16
N LEU A 38 -11.15 23.44 2.11
CA LEU A 38 -12.22 22.44 2.17
C LEU A 38 -13.32 22.80 1.17
N GLY A 39 -13.61 21.91 0.21
CA GLY A 39 -14.67 22.12 -0.78
C GLY A 39 -14.81 20.96 -1.77
N PRO A 40 -15.73 21.05 -2.75
CA PRO A 40 -16.02 19.95 -3.67
C PRO A 40 -14.84 19.54 -4.57
N ARG A 41 -13.86 20.43 -4.77
CA ARG A 41 -12.61 20.06 -5.44
C ARG A 41 -11.75 19.15 -4.56
N PHE A 42 -11.74 19.37 -3.25
CA PHE A 42 -10.99 18.57 -2.28
C PHE A 42 -11.43 17.09 -2.26
N SER A 43 -12.74 16.82 -2.43
CA SER A 43 -13.23 15.44 -2.47
C SER A 43 -12.80 14.67 -3.72
N GLN A 44 -12.63 15.36 -4.86
CA GLN A 44 -12.06 14.76 -6.08
C GLN A 44 -10.58 14.38 -5.92
N PHE A 45 -9.84 15.02 -5.01
CA PHE A 45 -8.47 14.61 -4.68
C PHE A 45 -8.41 13.48 -3.66
N GLY A 46 -9.45 13.33 -2.83
CA GLY A 46 -9.62 12.14 -1.96
C GLY A 46 -9.75 10.83 -2.74
N SER A 47 -10.41 10.85 -3.91
CA SER A 47 -10.45 9.66 -4.78
C SER A 47 -9.10 9.36 -5.44
N LEU A 48 -8.29 10.40 -5.71
CA LEU A 48 -6.94 10.24 -6.25
C LEU A 48 -5.97 9.66 -5.21
N SER A 49 -6.08 10.04 -3.94
CA SER A 49 -5.28 9.43 -2.86
C SER A 49 -5.64 7.94 -2.66
N LEU A 50 -6.94 7.61 -2.77
CA LEU A 50 -7.42 6.22 -2.75
C LEU A 50 -6.90 5.41 -3.94
N PHE A 51 -6.84 6.02 -5.13
CA PHE A 51 -6.25 5.39 -6.31
C PHE A 51 -4.78 5.00 -6.06
N PHE A 52 -3.96 5.92 -5.55
CA PHE A 52 -2.56 5.61 -5.23
C PHE A 52 -2.42 4.54 -4.16
N CYS A 53 -3.32 4.55 -3.16
CA CYS A 53 -3.37 3.53 -2.13
C CYS A 53 -3.70 2.14 -2.71
N ALA A 54 -4.69 2.06 -3.60
CA ALA A 54 -5.08 0.83 -4.27
C ALA A 54 -3.95 0.29 -5.17
N VAL A 55 -3.29 1.15 -5.94
CA VAL A 55 -2.15 0.76 -6.78
C VAL A 55 -1.00 0.21 -5.93
N SER A 56 -0.71 0.83 -4.78
CA SER A 56 0.29 0.30 -3.84
C SER A 56 -0.07 -1.09 -3.34
N GLU A 57 -1.32 -1.33 -2.96
CA GLU A 57 -1.81 -2.65 -2.53
C GLU A 57 -1.70 -3.70 -3.65
N PHE A 58 -2.08 -3.36 -4.88
CA PHE A 58 -1.94 -4.28 -6.02
C PHE A 58 -0.49 -4.66 -6.30
N LEU A 59 0.47 -3.74 -6.13
CA LEU A 59 1.89 -4.05 -6.28
C LEU A 59 2.38 -5.02 -5.20
N ILE A 60 1.95 -4.84 -3.95
CA ILE A 60 2.26 -5.76 -2.85
C ILE A 60 1.66 -7.14 -3.13
N LEU A 61 0.40 -7.19 -3.57
CA LEU A 61 -0.27 -8.44 -3.93
C LEU A 61 0.45 -9.18 -5.06
N ALA A 62 0.88 -8.46 -6.10
CA ALA A 62 1.63 -9.02 -7.21
C ALA A 62 2.97 -9.62 -6.76
N LYS A 63 3.70 -8.91 -5.89
CA LYS A 63 4.95 -9.39 -5.28
C LYS A 63 4.71 -10.62 -4.39
N ALA A 64 3.66 -10.60 -3.57
CA ALA A 64 3.28 -11.74 -2.73
C ALA A 64 2.92 -12.97 -3.57
N ASN A 65 2.20 -12.80 -4.68
CA ASN A 65 1.83 -13.88 -5.59
C ASN A 65 3.07 -14.48 -6.28
N GLN A 66 3.99 -13.65 -6.78
CA GLN A 66 5.24 -14.12 -7.37
C GLN A 66 6.09 -14.89 -6.34
N LYS A 67 6.10 -14.44 -5.09
CA LYS A 67 6.76 -15.12 -3.97
C LYS A 67 6.09 -16.46 -3.62
N HIS A 68 4.76 -16.55 -3.66
CA HIS A 68 4.03 -17.80 -3.49
C HIS A 68 4.40 -18.82 -4.58
N LEU A 69 4.43 -18.42 -5.84
CA LEU A 69 4.81 -19.29 -6.95
C LEU A 69 6.26 -19.78 -6.82
N ASN A 70 7.19 -18.91 -6.48
CA ASN A 70 8.60 -19.27 -6.25
C ASN A 70 8.77 -20.20 -5.05
N ASN A 71 8.02 -19.98 -3.96
CA ASN A 71 8.01 -20.89 -2.81
C ASN A 71 7.43 -22.26 -3.18
N ALA A 72 6.38 -22.32 -4.01
CA ALA A 72 5.81 -23.57 -4.47
C ALA A 72 6.83 -24.37 -5.32
N ALA A 73 7.54 -23.70 -6.23
CA ALA A 73 8.61 -24.31 -7.01
C ALA A 73 9.76 -24.86 -6.11
N ARG A 74 10.24 -24.05 -5.15
CA ARG A 74 11.29 -24.48 -4.21
C ARG A 74 10.86 -25.58 -3.25
N ALA A 75 9.59 -25.61 -2.86
CA ALA A 75 9.08 -26.69 -2.01
C ALA A 75 9.16 -28.04 -2.72
N VAL A 76 8.98 -28.05 -4.05
CA VAL A 76 9.08 -29.25 -4.90
C VAL A 76 10.54 -29.68 -5.10
N GLU A 77 11.45 -28.73 -5.35
CA GLU A 77 12.86 -29.04 -5.65
C GLU A 77 13.72 -29.29 -4.41
N GLU A 78 13.56 -28.48 -3.36
CA GLU A 78 14.48 -28.42 -2.21
C GLU A 78 13.81 -28.76 -0.87
N GLY A 79 12.48 -28.84 -0.81
CA GLY A 79 11.72 -29.02 0.44
C GLY A 79 11.81 -27.83 1.39
N VAL A 80 12.19 -26.65 0.89
CA VAL A 80 12.38 -25.41 1.66
C VAL A 80 11.29 -24.40 1.32
N ILE A 81 10.68 -23.81 2.34
CA ILE A 81 9.67 -22.74 2.21
C ILE A 81 10.21 -21.51 2.91
N CYS A 82 10.14 -20.35 2.25
CA CYS A 82 10.57 -19.10 2.84
C CYS A 82 9.36 -18.24 3.26
N ILE A 83 9.40 -17.64 4.45
CA ILE A 83 8.24 -16.95 5.08
C ILE A 83 7.98 -15.55 4.48
N PHE A 84 6.79 -14.98 4.61
CA PHE A 84 6.49 -13.58 4.22
C PHE A 84 7.36 -12.55 4.94
N SER A 85 7.70 -11.44 4.29
CA SER A 85 8.48 -10.37 4.92
C SER A 85 7.59 -9.61 5.91
N LYS A 86 8.14 -9.21 7.05
CA LYS A 86 7.43 -8.34 8.01
C LYS A 86 7.13 -6.96 7.40
N GLN A 87 7.95 -6.51 6.45
CA GLN A 87 7.82 -5.20 5.80
C GLN A 87 6.55 -5.09 4.96
N ASP A 88 6.18 -6.15 4.23
CA ASP A 88 4.93 -6.21 3.44
C ASP A 88 3.73 -5.88 4.33
N LYS A 89 3.69 -6.49 5.54
CA LYS A 89 2.62 -6.26 6.51
C LYS A 89 2.55 -4.80 6.97
N TYR A 90 3.68 -4.15 7.21
CA TYR A 90 3.70 -2.75 7.63
C TYR A 90 3.22 -1.81 6.53
N ILE A 91 3.63 -2.06 5.28
CA ILE A 91 3.20 -1.24 4.14
C ILE A 91 1.69 -1.38 3.92
N SER A 92 1.15 -2.61 3.98
CA SER A 92 -0.30 -2.82 3.87
C SER A 92 -1.10 -2.19 5.00
N ILE A 93 -0.61 -2.24 6.25
CA ILE A 93 -1.26 -1.54 7.37
C ILE A 93 -1.23 -0.01 7.14
N ALA A 94 -0.11 0.53 6.68
CA ALA A 94 0.00 1.95 6.36
C ALA A 94 -0.97 2.36 5.24
N ALA A 95 -1.06 1.55 4.17
CA ALA A 95 -2.02 1.72 3.09
C ALA A 95 -3.45 1.71 3.63
N LEU A 96 -3.82 0.74 4.47
CA LEU A 96 -5.15 0.66 5.07
C LEU A 96 -5.50 1.94 5.87
N ILE A 97 -4.58 2.42 6.72
CA ILE A 97 -4.78 3.62 7.52
C ILE A 97 -4.94 4.85 6.62
N ILE A 98 -4.08 5.01 5.62
CA ILE A 98 -4.13 6.14 4.68
C ILE A 98 -5.41 6.09 3.84
N GLY A 99 -5.83 4.92 3.39
CA GLY A 99 -7.08 4.71 2.69
C GLY A 99 -8.31 5.03 3.54
N LEU A 100 -8.32 4.63 4.81
CA LEU A 100 -9.38 4.99 5.76
C LEU A 100 -9.46 6.50 5.98
N ILE A 101 -8.33 7.15 6.24
CA ILE A 101 -8.25 8.61 6.41
C ILE A 101 -8.74 9.32 5.14
N SER A 102 -8.29 8.84 3.98
CA SER A 102 -8.69 9.38 2.68
C SER A 102 -10.20 9.27 2.46
N THR A 103 -10.78 8.12 2.80
CA THR A 103 -12.21 7.89 2.62
C THR A 103 -13.05 8.74 3.58
N ILE A 104 -12.68 8.79 4.87
CA ILE A 104 -13.45 9.47 5.91
C ILE A 104 -13.34 10.99 5.78
N ILE A 105 -12.12 11.51 5.60
CA ILE A 105 -11.87 12.95 5.63
C ILE A 105 -12.05 13.58 4.25
N TRP A 106 -11.62 12.89 3.19
CA TRP A 106 -11.57 13.46 1.84
C TRP A 106 -12.73 12.97 0.96
N GLY A 107 -13.13 11.70 1.08
CA GLY A 107 -14.23 11.11 0.31
C GLY A 107 -15.61 11.71 0.59
N PHE A 108 -15.87 12.12 1.84
CA PHE A 108 -17.16 12.72 2.26
C PHE A 108 -17.12 14.26 2.33
N GLY A 109 -16.14 14.91 1.70
CA GLY A 109 -15.99 16.38 1.70
C GLY A 109 -17.10 17.19 1.01
N ALA A 110 -18.24 16.58 0.67
CA ALA A 110 -19.45 17.33 0.38
C ALA A 110 -20.12 17.67 1.72
N PRO A 111 -20.15 18.94 2.18
CA PRO A 111 -21.19 19.33 3.09
C PRO A 111 -22.52 19.00 2.39
N ILE A 112 -23.38 18.27 3.08
CA ILE A 112 -24.80 18.17 2.73
C ILE A 112 -25.30 19.61 2.81
N SER A 113 -25.28 20.35 1.69
CA SER A 113 -25.91 21.64 1.60
C SER A 113 -27.41 21.38 1.56
N THR A 114 -28.07 21.58 2.70
CA THR A 114 -29.51 21.88 2.77
C THR A 114 -29.80 23.19 2.05
#